data_AF-A0A7J3VBS3-F1
#
_entry.id   AF-A0A7J3VBS3-F1
#
_cell.length_a   1.000
_cell.length_b   1.000
_cell.length_c   1.000
_cell.angle_alpha   90.00
_cell.angle_beta   90.00
_cell.angle_gamma   90.00
#
_symmetry.space_group_name_H-M   'P 1'
#
loop_
_entity.id
_entity.type
_entity.pdbx_description
1 polymer ?
#
loop_
_entity_poly.entity_id
_entity_poly.type
_entity_poly.pdbx_seq_one_letter_code
_entity_poly.pdbx_strand_id
1 'polypeptide(L)'
;MINLTPASEKLRERAKRIIMEEASVSYEEAEEKLIEAGGNVTLAIIMAKTGLNVEKAKELLKEAGGIPSKAIEIAEVKKIGES
;
A
#
# COMPACT_ATOMS: atom_id res chain seq x y z
N MET A 1 -21.42 7.10 -16.36
CA MET A 1 -21.37 5.67 -16.73
C MET A 1 -19.96 5.17 -16.52
N ILE A 2 -19.71 4.42 -15.44
CA ILE A 2 -18.42 3.80 -15.18
C ILE A 2 -18.41 2.47 -15.93
N ASN A 3 -17.62 2.41 -16.99
CA ASN A 3 -17.38 1.20 -17.75
C ASN A 3 -16.67 0.21 -16.82
N LEU A 4 -17.41 -0.75 -16.25
CA LEU A 4 -16.84 -1.83 -15.46
C LEU A 4 -16.20 -2.81 -16.46
N THR A 5 -15.01 -2.44 -16.94
CA THR A 5 -14.22 -3.31 -17.81
C THR A 5 -13.67 -4.45 -16.93
N PRO A 6 -13.78 -5.73 -17.32
CA PRO A 6 -13.24 -6.87 -16.57
C PRO A 6 -11.73 -6.77 -16.29
N ALA A 7 -11.03 -5.84 -16.96
CA ALA A 7 -9.66 -5.46 -16.64
C ALA A 7 -9.51 -4.95 -15.20
N SER A 8 -10.41 -4.10 -14.70
CA SER A 8 -10.28 -3.50 -13.35
C SER A 8 -10.47 -4.51 -12.22
N GLU A 9 -11.36 -5.50 -12.40
CA GLU A 9 -11.59 -6.55 -11.41
C GLU A 9 -10.40 -7.51 -11.33
N LYS A 10 -9.90 -7.97 -12.49
CA LYS A 10 -8.67 -8.79 -12.57
C LYS A 10 -7.43 -8.06 -12.08
N LEU A 11 -7.31 -6.76 -12.37
CA LEU A 11 -6.24 -5.91 -11.87
C LEU A 11 -6.32 -5.77 -10.34
N ARG A 12 -7.52 -5.61 -9.77
CA ARG A 12 -7.75 -5.59 -8.32
C ARG A 12 -7.38 -6.92 -7.66
N GLU A 13 -7.80 -8.05 -8.21
CA GLU A 13 -7.42 -9.36 -7.69
C GLU A 13 -5.90 -9.57 -7.73
N ARG A 14 -5.27 -9.18 -8.84
CA ARG A 14 -3.81 -9.25 -8.98
C ARG A 14 -3.11 -8.34 -7.97
N ALA A 15 -3.62 -7.12 -7.78
CA ALA A 15 -3.11 -6.21 -6.77
C ALA A 15 -3.19 -6.82 -5.36
N LYS A 16 -4.33 -7.41 -5.00
CA LYS A 16 -4.50 -8.11 -3.72
C LYS A 16 -3.47 -9.23 -3.55
N ARG A 17 -3.27 -10.09 -4.57
CA ARG A 17 -2.23 -11.12 -4.52
C ARG A 17 -0.83 -10.55 -4.30
N ILE A 18 -0.45 -9.50 -5.02
CA ILE A 18 0.86 -8.86 -4.85
C ILE A 18 1.01 -8.33 -3.42
N ILE A 19 -0.03 -7.69 -2.86
CA ILE A 19 0.00 -7.17 -1.48
C ILE A 19 0.12 -8.33 -0.49
N MET A 20 -0.62 -9.41 -0.68
CA MET A 20 -0.52 -10.61 0.15
C MET A 20 0.88 -11.22 0.09
N GLU A 21 1.49 -11.33 -1.08
CA GLU A 21 2.85 -11.89 -1.24
C GLU A 21 3.92 -10.96 -0.66
N GLU A 22 3.84 -9.66 -0.91
CA GLU A 22 4.84 -8.68 -0.47
C GLU A 22 4.76 -8.35 1.02
N ALA A 23 3.55 -8.16 1.54
CA ALA A 23 3.30 -7.78 2.93
C ALA A 23 2.96 -8.98 3.82
N SER A 24 2.81 -10.19 3.26
CA SER A 24 2.46 -11.42 3.98
C SER A 24 1.19 -11.29 4.83
N VAL A 25 0.20 -10.52 4.33
CA VAL A 25 -1.09 -10.27 4.99
C VAL A 25 -2.20 -11.14 4.44
N SER A 26 -3.30 -11.25 5.19
CA SER A 26 -4.52 -11.94 4.75
C SER A 26 -5.18 -11.22 3.56
N TYR A 27 -6.02 -11.96 2.82
CA TYR A 27 -6.77 -11.41 1.70
C TYR A 27 -7.67 -10.24 2.09
N GLU A 28 -8.34 -10.34 3.26
CA GLU A 28 -9.19 -9.29 3.81
C GLU A 28 -8.37 -8.02 4.09
N GLU A 29 -7.24 -8.14 4.77
CA GLU A 29 -6.34 -7.00 5.00
C GLU A 29 -5.81 -6.42 3.69
N ALA A 30 -5.41 -7.26 2.73
CA ALA A 30 -4.96 -6.80 1.43
C ALA A 30 -6.04 -6.01 0.68
N GLU A 31 -7.31 -6.43 0.79
CA GLU A 31 -8.45 -5.72 0.23
C GLU A 31 -8.69 -4.39 0.94
N GLU A 32 -8.73 -4.37 2.27
CA GLU A 32 -8.89 -3.15 3.05
C GLU A 32 -7.79 -2.14 2.72
N LYS A 33 -6.51 -2.56 2.74
CA LYS A 33 -5.38 -1.67 2.39
C LYS A 33 -5.44 -1.19 0.96
N LEU A 34 -5.89 -2.01 0.01
CA LEU A 34 -6.05 -1.60 -1.39
C LEU A 34 -7.18 -0.57 -1.56
N ILE A 35 -8.28 -0.71 -0.82
CA ILE A 35 -9.39 0.25 -0.82
C ILE A 35 -8.95 1.56 -0.16
N GLU A 36 -8.29 1.49 0.99
CA GLU A 36 -7.79 2.65 1.74
C GLU A 36 -6.74 3.43 0.91
N ALA A 37 -5.91 2.72 0.16
CA ALA A 37 -4.97 3.27 -0.81
C ALA A 37 -5.61 3.84 -2.08
N GLY A 38 -6.93 3.76 -2.24
CA GLY A 38 -7.65 4.23 -3.43
C GLY A 38 -7.33 3.45 -4.69
N GLY A 39 -6.98 2.16 -4.57
CA GLY A 39 -6.58 1.29 -5.68
C GLY A 39 -5.09 1.35 -6.04
N ASN A 40 -4.27 2.01 -5.24
CA ASN A 40 -2.83 2.10 -5.47
C ASN A 40 -2.08 0.97 -4.74
N VAL A 41 -1.61 -0.04 -5.49
CA VAL A 41 -0.94 -1.23 -4.95
C VAL A 41 0.30 -0.87 -4.14
N THR A 42 1.12 0.05 -4.64
CA THR A 42 2.35 0.48 -3.99
C THR A 42 2.07 1.11 -2.63
N LEU A 43 1.05 1.97 -2.57
CA LEU A 43 0.65 2.61 -1.32
C LEU A 43 0.09 1.58 -0.33
N ALA A 44 -0.71 0.64 -0.81
CA ALA A 44 -1.26 -0.45 0.01
C ALA A 44 -0.15 -1.34 0.60
N ILE A 45 0.90 -1.68 -0.17
CA ILE A 45 2.06 -2.45 0.34
C ILE A 45 2.79 -1.66 1.43
N ILE A 46 3.04 -0.37 1.22
CA ILE A 46 3.69 0.49 2.23
C ILE A 46 2.84 0.51 3.49
N MET A 47 1.52 0.71 3.37
CA MET A 47 0.60 0.72 4.52
C MET A 47 0.54 -0.63 5.23
N ALA A 48 0.52 -1.74 4.49
CA ALA A 48 0.51 -3.10 5.04
C ALA A 48 1.81 -3.43 5.79
N LYS A 49 2.98 -3.08 5.22
CA LYS A 49 4.28 -3.32 5.87
C LYS A 49 4.53 -2.42 7.07
N THR A 50 4.16 -1.15 6.96
CA THR A 50 4.47 -0.14 7.99
C THR A 50 3.37 -0.04 9.05
N GLY A 51 2.15 -0.50 8.74
CA GLY A 51 0.96 -0.33 9.58
C GLY A 51 0.47 1.13 9.63
N LEU A 52 0.96 2.00 8.73
CA LEU A 52 0.62 3.41 8.71
C LEU A 52 -0.64 3.67 7.87
N ASN A 53 -1.29 4.80 8.17
CA ASN A 53 -2.48 5.26 7.47
C ASN A 53 -2.13 5.82 6.08
N VAL A 54 -3.13 5.95 5.20
CA VAL A 54 -2.97 6.39 3.80
C VAL A 54 -2.26 7.74 3.68
N GLU A 55 -2.54 8.67 4.60
CA GLU A 55 -1.95 10.00 4.62
C GLU A 55 -0.46 9.94 4.93
N LYS A 56 -0.07 9.22 5.98
CA LYS A 56 1.34 9.02 6.34
C LYS A 56 2.09 8.29 5.24
N ALA A 57 1.48 7.27 4.62
CA ALA A 57 2.09 6.55 3.51
C ALA A 57 2.32 7.45 2.29
N LYS A 58 1.39 8.38 2.00
CA LYS A 58 1.58 9.40 0.95
C LYS A 58 2.69 10.39 1.30
N GLU A 59 2.77 10.85 2.53
CA GLU A 59 3.85 11.74 2.98
C GLU A 59 5.20 11.06 2.85
N LEU A 60 5.31 9.81 3.30
CA LEU A 60 6.52 9.00 3.18
C LEU A 60 6.91 8.78 1.73
N LEU A 61 5.95 8.48 0.86
CA LEU A 61 6.22 8.32 -0.57
C LEU A 61 6.71 9.64 -1.19
N LYS A 62 6.17 10.77 -0.76
CA LYS A 62 6.62 12.10 -1.20
C LYS A 62 8.02 12.42 -0.69
N GLU A 63 8.30 12.15 0.58
CA GLU A 63 9.61 12.30 1.22
C GLU A 63 10.66 11.38 0.58
N ALA A 64 10.25 10.17 0.18
CA ALA A 64 11.05 9.22 -0.56
C ALA A 64 11.27 9.59 -2.03
N GLY A 65 10.63 10.63 -2.55
CA GLY A 65 10.73 11.05 -3.96
C GLY A 65 10.03 10.09 -4.93
N GLY A 66 8.98 9.40 -4.49
CA GLY A 66 8.23 8.43 -5.31
C GLY A 66 8.80 7.02 -5.28
N ILE A 67 9.77 6.74 -4.40
CA ILE A 67 10.42 5.43 -4.29
C ILE A 67 9.79 4.63 -3.13
N PRO A 68 9.10 3.51 -3.39
CA PRO A 68 8.42 2.75 -2.33
C PRO A 68 9.37 2.09 -1.34
N SER A 69 10.48 1.50 -1.78
CA SER A 69 11.48 0.90 -0.88
C SER A 69 12.01 1.91 0.14
N LYS A 70 12.31 3.12 -0.34
CA LYS A 70 12.80 4.21 0.50
C LYS A 70 11.71 4.74 1.44
N ALA A 71 10.45 4.77 1.00
CA ALA A 71 9.33 5.13 1.86
C ALA A 71 9.15 4.14 3.03
N ILE A 72 9.36 2.84 2.80
CA ILE A 72 9.33 1.81 3.83
C ILE A 72 10.51 1.99 4.80
N GLU A 73 11.73 2.20 4.31
CA GLU A 73 12.89 2.50 5.16
C GLU A 73 12.65 3.74 6.04
N ILE A 74 12.15 4.84 5.47
CA ILE A 74 11.86 6.06 6.24
C ILE A 74 10.79 5.79 7.30
N ALA A 75 9.80 4.95 6.99
CA ALA A 75 8.77 4.57 7.95
C ALA A 75 9.33 3.73 9.10
N GLU A 76 10.22 2.78 8.82
CA GLU A 76 10.93 1.99 9.83
C GLU A 76 11.81 2.90 10.71
N VAL A 77 12.55 3.83 10.09
CA VAL A 77 13.38 4.81 10.81
C VAL A 77 12.53 5.72 11.71
N LYS A 78 11.38 6.21 11.24
CA LYS A 78 10.47 7.05 12.05
C LYS A 78 9.88 6.28 13.23
N LYS A 79 9.60 4.98 13.11
CA LYS A 79 9.17 4.15 14.26
C LYS A 79 10.22 4.04 15.35
N ILE A 80 11.51 4.10 15.01
CA ILE A 80 12.62 3.97 15.98
C ILE A 80 12.86 5.31 16.71
N GLY A 81 12.48 6.45 16.10
CA GLY A 81 12.72 7.79 16.65
C GLY A 81 11.69 8.31 17.66
N GLU A 82 10.57 7.62 17.89
CA GLU A 82 9.55 8.00 18.89
C GLU A 82 9.72 7.30 20.25
N SER A 83 10.87 6.67 20.52
CA SER A 83 11.22 6.09 21.85
C SER A 83 12.04 7.03 22.71
#